data_AF-A0A2D6LRS8-F1
#
_entry.id   AF-A0A2D6LRS8-F1
#
_cell.length_a   1.000
_cell.length_b   1.000
_cell.length_c   1.000
_cell.angle_alpha   90.00
_cell.angle_beta   90.00
_cell.angle_gamma   90.00
#
_symmetry.space_group_name_H-M   'P 1'
#
loop_
_entity.id
_entity.type
_entity.pdbx_description
1 polymer ?
#
loop_
_entity_poly.entity_id
_entity_poly.type
_entity_poly.pdbx_seq_one_letter_code
_entity_poly.pdbx_strand_id
1 'polypeptide(L)'
;MKTIAIFDQPIPGQSLTGEPKNNPWEQPAEMSSVEDVTKFYIDSMANEDVIDDLAACCQAGLSLKPIVDTIVSAGNMNGIHSVDAGMLVKPIIHEFLKQAITSMGVEVSDDGRDYQKEAEDRELQRFQAIVGGYIKDNPDDGSDPGKRMLSELVDDQPEEEDTPEEKPMGLMAKG
;
A
#
# COMPACT_ATOMS: atom_id res chain seq x y z
N MET A 1 0.09 30.88 -4.09
CA MET A 1 0.69 29.56 -3.82
C MET A 1 2.14 29.62 -4.26
N LYS A 2 3.11 29.53 -3.34
CA LYS A 2 4.53 29.64 -3.68
C LYS A 2 4.98 28.32 -4.29
N THR A 3 5.43 28.33 -5.54
CA THR A 3 5.90 27.13 -6.24
C THR A 3 7.16 26.61 -5.55
N ILE A 4 7.11 25.42 -4.96
CA ILE A 4 8.28 24.79 -4.32
C ILE A 4 9.19 24.27 -5.43
N ALA A 5 10.32 24.93 -5.63
CA ALA A 5 11.36 24.44 -6.53
C ALA A 5 12.04 23.21 -5.91
N ILE A 6 12.53 22.26 -6.71
CA ILE A 6 13.27 21.06 -6.23
C ILE A 6 14.46 21.44 -5.32
N PHE A 7 15.00 22.66 -5.46
CA PHE A 7 16.10 23.19 -4.65
C PHE A 7 15.67 23.93 -3.36
N ASP A 8 14.36 24.07 -3.11
CA ASP A 8 13.79 24.74 -1.92
C ASP A 8 13.25 23.70 -0.90
N GLN A 9 13.87 22.51 -0.85
CA GLN A 9 13.52 21.45 0.10
C GLN A 9 14.16 21.69 1.47
N PRO A 10 13.58 21.17 2.56
CA PRO A 10 14.14 21.28 3.88
C PRO A 10 15.57 20.74 3.97
N ILE A 11 16.50 21.57 4.45
CA ILE A 11 17.85 21.12 4.77
C ILE A 11 17.84 20.30 6.08
N PRO A 12 18.72 19.29 6.24
CA PRO A 12 18.83 18.55 7.48
C PRO A 12 19.04 19.50 8.67
N GLY A 13 18.23 19.33 9.73
CA GLY A 13 18.27 20.21 10.90
C GLY A 13 17.54 21.54 10.76
N GLN A 14 16.88 21.83 9.63
CA GLN A 14 16.05 23.04 9.48
C GLN A 14 14.93 23.10 10.52
N SER A 15 14.40 21.96 10.99
CA SER A 15 13.41 21.92 12.07
C SER A 15 13.92 22.50 13.39
N LEU A 16 15.24 22.60 13.58
CA LEU A 16 15.87 23.18 14.77
C LEU A 16 16.18 24.69 14.61
N THR A 17 16.12 25.22 13.40
CA THR A 17 16.52 26.61 13.08
C THR A 17 15.41 27.44 12.45
N GLY A 18 14.34 26.80 11.96
CA GLY A 18 13.14 27.47 11.49
C GLY A 18 12.41 28.20 12.61
N GLU A 19 11.60 29.18 12.25
CA GLU A 19 10.70 29.80 13.21
C GLU A 19 9.79 28.72 13.80
N PRO A 20 9.67 28.61 15.14
CA PRO A 20 8.75 27.66 15.73
C PRO A 20 7.36 27.87 15.16
N LYS A 21 6.58 26.79 15.04
CA LYS A 21 5.16 26.89 14.67
C LYS A 21 4.92 27.37 13.23
N ASN A 22 5.93 27.24 12.36
CA ASN A 22 5.87 27.70 10.97
C ASN A 22 5.11 26.72 10.04
N ASN A 23 5.01 25.45 10.43
CA ASN A 23 4.27 24.45 9.68
C ASN A 23 2.96 24.05 10.39
N PRO A 24 1.90 23.65 9.64
CA PRO A 24 0.63 23.24 10.27
C PRO A 24 0.78 22.06 11.22
N TRP A 25 1.62 21.07 10.90
CA TRP A 25 1.90 19.92 11.77
C TRP A 25 2.72 20.25 13.03
N GLU A 26 3.28 21.46 13.14
CA GLU A 26 3.96 21.93 14.36
C GLU A 26 2.98 22.61 15.33
N GLN A 27 1.75 22.91 14.88
CA GLN A 27 0.69 23.44 15.71
C GLN A 27 -0.11 22.29 16.36
N PRO A 28 -0.80 22.56 17.47
CA PRO A 28 -1.82 21.64 17.96
C PRO A 28 -2.86 21.39 16.88
N ALA A 29 -3.30 20.14 16.76
CA ALA A 29 -4.33 19.77 15.80
C ALA A 29 -5.66 20.49 16.08
N GLU A 30 -6.39 20.84 15.03
CA GLU A 30 -7.71 21.48 15.14
C GLU A 30 -8.73 20.55 15.81
N MET A 31 -8.68 19.25 15.48
CA MET A 31 -9.52 18.21 16.07
C MET A 31 -8.66 17.12 16.73
N SER A 32 -9.08 16.65 17.89
CA SER A 32 -8.41 15.55 18.61
C SER A 32 -9.37 14.44 19.04
N SER A 33 -10.68 14.66 18.95
CA SER A 33 -11.70 13.64 19.19
C SER A 33 -11.88 12.77 17.95
N VAL A 34 -12.09 11.46 18.16
CA VAL A 34 -12.36 10.54 17.06
C VAL A 34 -13.69 10.89 16.40
N GLU A 35 -14.69 11.31 17.19
CA GLU A 35 -16.02 11.65 16.67
C GLU A 35 -15.98 12.85 15.73
N ASP A 36 -15.28 13.93 16.07
CA ASP A 36 -15.29 15.15 15.23
C ASP A 36 -14.48 14.93 13.95
N VAL A 37 -13.36 14.20 14.03
CA VAL A 37 -12.56 13.81 12.86
C VAL A 37 -13.36 12.89 11.94
N THR A 38 -14.13 11.94 12.49
CA THR A 38 -15.00 11.06 11.71
C THR A 38 -16.06 11.87 10.97
N LYS A 39 -16.76 12.78 11.66
CA LYS A 39 -17.78 13.64 11.05
C LYS A 39 -17.18 14.50 9.93
N PHE A 40 -16.04 15.15 10.19
CA PHE A 40 -15.34 15.95 9.19
C PHE A 40 -15.07 15.19 7.90
N TYR A 41 -14.56 13.95 8.00
CA TYR A 41 -14.25 13.15 6.83
C TYR A 41 -15.50 12.60 6.14
N ILE A 42 -16.52 12.17 6.88
CA ILE A 42 -17.78 11.74 6.28
C ILE A 42 -18.46 12.92 5.56
N ASP A 43 -18.55 14.09 6.19
CA ASP A 43 -19.21 15.26 5.60
C ASP A 43 -18.49 15.76 4.35
N SER A 44 -17.16 15.64 4.30
CA SER A 44 -16.36 16.01 3.12
C SER A 44 -16.44 14.96 2.00
N MET A 45 -16.60 13.67 2.33
CA MET A 45 -16.67 12.58 1.36
C MET A 45 -18.08 12.21 0.94
N ALA A 46 -19.12 12.61 1.68
CA ALA A 46 -20.52 12.34 1.35
C ALA A 46 -21.05 13.18 0.17
N ASN A 47 -20.15 13.83 -0.56
CA ASN A 47 -20.46 14.49 -1.83
C ASN A 47 -20.43 13.44 -2.97
N GLU A 48 -21.49 13.38 -3.76
CA GLU A 48 -21.64 12.46 -4.89
C GLU A 48 -20.47 12.58 -5.88
N ASP A 49 -20.05 13.81 -6.23
CA ASP A 49 -18.92 14.03 -7.13
C ASP A 49 -17.61 13.41 -6.60
N VAL A 50 -17.41 13.47 -5.27
CA VAL A 50 -16.20 12.92 -4.63
C VAL A 50 -16.25 11.39 -4.64
N ILE A 51 -17.40 10.79 -4.35
CA ILE A 51 -17.57 9.33 -4.37
C ILE A 51 -17.38 8.81 -5.79
N ASP A 52 -17.91 9.51 -6.80
CA ASP A 52 -17.77 9.15 -8.21
C ASP A 52 -16.30 9.17 -8.67
N ASP A 53 -15.56 10.22 -8.33
CA ASP A 53 -14.13 10.33 -8.66
C ASP A 53 -13.29 9.24 -7.95
N LEU A 54 -13.62 8.91 -6.71
CA LEU A 54 -12.96 7.83 -5.96
C LEU A 54 -13.34 6.45 -6.53
N ALA A 55 -14.58 6.26 -6.96
CA ALA A 55 -15.03 5.05 -7.62
C ALA A 55 -14.28 4.82 -8.95
N ALA A 56 -14.07 5.89 -9.73
CA ALA A 56 -13.28 5.84 -10.96
C ALA A 56 -11.82 5.43 -10.69
N CYS A 57 -11.22 5.94 -9.61
CA CYS A 57 -9.89 5.50 -9.16
C CYS A 57 -9.86 4.00 -8.85
N CYS A 58 -10.87 3.48 -8.14
CA CYS A 58 -10.96 2.06 -7.83
C CYS A 58 -11.17 1.19 -9.08
N GLN A 59 -11.97 1.64 -10.04
CA GLN A 59 -12.12 0.96 -11.35
C GLN A 59 -10.81 0.92 -12.15
N ALA A 60 -9.96 1.94 -11.99
CA ALA A 60 -8.63 1.97 -12.60
C ALA A 60 -7.62 1.03 -11.93
N GLY A 61 -8.02 0.28 -10.90
CA GLY A 61 -7.20 -0.72 -10.21
C GLY A 61 -6.50 -0.21 -8.96
N LEU A 62 -6.81 1.00 -8.48
CA LEU A 62 -6.30 1.47 -7.19
C LEU A 62 -7.10 0.83 -6.05
N SER A 63 -6.38 0.26 -5.08
CA SER A 63 -7.00 -0.22 -3.85
C SER A 63 -7.41 0.95 -2.95
N LEU A 64 -8.42 0.71 -2.11
CA LEU A 64 -9.00 1.75 -1.27
C LEU A 64 -8.08 2.18 -0.14
N LYS A 65 -7.26 1.26 0.39
CA LYS A 65 -6.34 1.53 1.50
C LYS A 65 -5.35 2.67 1.19
N PRO A 66 -4.59 2.67 0.06
CA PRO A 66 -3.73 3.79 -0.31
C PRO A 66 -4.44 5.13 -0.42
N ILE A 67 -5.67 5.14 -0.93
CA ILE A 67 -6.49 6.35 -1.04
C ILE A 67 -6.78 6.91 0.35
N VAL A 68 -7.31 6.09 1.25
CA VAL A 68 -7.63 6.48 2.63
C VAL A 68 -6.37 6.90 3.40
N ASP A 69 -5.27 6.14 3.27
CA ASP A 69 -4.01 6.47 3.90
C ASP A 69 -3.47 7.83 3.43
N THR A 70 -3.61 8.14 2.14
CA THR A 70 -3.21 9.44 1.57
C THR A 70 -4.04 10.59 2.13
N ILE A 71 -5.37 10.43 2.16
CA ILE A 71 -6.29 11.48 2.66
C ILE A 71 -6.01 11.78 4.13
N VAL A 72 -5.93 10.75 4.97
CA VAL A 72 -5.68 10.92 6.42
C VAL A 72 -4.27 11.46 6.68
N SER A 73 -3.28 11.05 5.89
CA SER A 73 -1.92 11.59 6.02
C SER A 73 -1.87 13.06 5.65
N ALA A 74 -2.58 13.47 4.59
CA ALA A 74 -2.71 14.88 4.22
C ALA A 74 -3.41 15.69 5.31
N GLY A 75 -4.45 15.15 5.96
CA GLY A 75 -5.09 15.81 7.09
C GLY A 75 -4.17 16.05 8.27
N ASN A 76 -3.36 15.06 8.63
CA ASN A 76 -2.33 15.21 9.67
C ASN A 76 -1.26 16.24 9.29
N MET A 77 -0.78 16.23 8.04
CA MET A 77 0.16 17.24 7.54
C MET A 77 -0.43 18.64 7.59
N ASN A 78 -1.72 18.80 7.32
CA ASN A 78 -2.38 20.11 7.40
C ASN A 78 -2.78 20.52 8.82
N GLY A 79 -2.44 19.72 9.86
CA GLY A 79 -2.80 20.02 11.25
C GLY A 79 -4.30 19.88 11.55
N ILE A 80 -5.07 19.22 10.68
CA ILE A 80 -6.53 19.09 10.81
C ILE A 80 -6.87 18.19 12.01
N HIS A 81 -6.14 17.08 12.18
CA HIS A 81 -6.34 16.15 13.27
C HIS A 81 -5.02 15.59 13.79
N SER A 82 -5.03 15.06 15.02
CA SER A 82 -3.87 14.34 15.56
C SER A 82 -3.62 13.02 14.83
N VAL A 83 -2.38 12.52 14.90
CA VAL A 83 -1.99 11.22 14.34
C VAL A 83 -2.84 10.09 14.92
N ASP A 84 -3.04 10.09 16.23
CA ASP A 84 -3.76 9.04 16.95
C ASP A 84 -5.24 9.02 16.55
N ALA A 85 -5.89 10.19 16.48
CA ALA A 85 -7.26 10.30 16.01
C ALA A 85 -7.38 9.84 14.56
N GLY A 86 -6.45 10.26 13.68
CA GLY A 86 -6.40 9.81 12.30
C GLY A 86 -6.29 8.29 12.17
N MET A 87 -5.42 7.66 12.96
CA MET A 87 -5.24 6.21 12.95
C MET A 87 -6.50 5.44 13.37
N LEU A 88 -7.24 5.95 14.35
CA LEU A 88 -8.50 5.35 14.80
C LEU A 88 -9.64 5.54 13.79
N VAL A 89 -9.65 6.65 13.05
CA VAL A 89 -10.71 6.99 12.10
C VAL A 89 -10.52 6.30 10.75
N LYS A 90 -9.29 6.01 10.32
CA LYS A 90 -8.97 5.30 9.06
C LYS A 90 -9.91 4.12 8.71
N PRO A 91 -10.10 3.11 9.59
CA PRO A 91 -10.96 1.96 9.26
C PRO A 91 -12.44 2.34 9.08
N ILE A 92 -12.90 3.38 9.78
CA ILE A 92 -14.29 3.87 9.69
C ILE A 92 -14.52 4.50 8.31
N ILE A 93 -13.60 5.36 7.88
CA ILE A 93 -13.65 6.00 6.55
C ILE A 93 -13.53 4.96 5.44
N HIS A 94 -12.61 4.00 5.60
CA HIS A 94 -12.43 2.93 4.62
C HIS A 94 -13.73 2.16 4.41
N GLU A 95 -14.40 1.74 5.49
CA GLU A 95 -15.66 1.01 5.39
C GLU A 95 -16.78 1.86 4.79
N PHE A 96 -16.86 3.15 5.17
CA PHE A 96 -17.82 4.09 4.59
C PHE A 96 -17.66 4.21 3.06
N LEU A 97 -16.44 4.47 2.59
CA LEU A 97 -16.16 4.59 1.15
C LEU A 97 -16.40 3.27 0.42
N LYS A 98 -16.00 2.14 1.01
CA LYS A 98 -16.26 0.81 0.44
C LYS A 98 -17.75 0.60 0.21
N GLN A 99 -18.59 0.89 1.21
CA GLN A 99 -20.03 0.75 1.10
C GLN A 99 -20.62 1.71 0.07
N ALA A 100 -20.19 2.98 0.07
CA ALA A 100 -20.65 3.99 -0.88
C ALA A 100 -20.35 3.57 -2.33
N ILE A 101 -19.10 3.21 -2.62
CA ILE A 101 -18.66 2.81 -3.96
C ILE A 101 -19.29 1.47 -4.39
N THR A 102 -19.38 0.49 -3.47
CA THR A 102 -20.02 -0.80 -3.77
C THR A 102 -21.51 -0.63 -4.06
N SER A 103 -22.17 0.35 -3.44
CA SER A 103 -23.59 0.64 -3.72
C SER A 103 -23.83 1.13 -5.15
N MET A 104 -22.81 1.68 -5.80
CA MET A 104 -22.82 2.05 -7.22
C MET A 104 -22.51 0.87 -8.15
N GLY A 105 -22.27 -0.33 -7.61
CA GLY A 105 -21.96 -1.53 -8.38
C GLY A 105 -20.49 -1.68 -8.78
N VAL A 106 -19.59 -0.94 -8.13
CA VAL A 106 -18.14 -1.03 -8.38
C VAL A 106 -17.50 -1.98 -7.36
N GLU A 107 -16.75 -2.96 -7.85
CA GLU A 107 -15.94 -3.81 -6.98
C GLU A 107 -14.69 -3.06 -6.50
N VAL A 108 -14.44 -3.12 -5.19
CA VAL A 108 -13.33 -2.39 -4.56
C VAL A 108 -12.38 -3.37 -3.88
N SER A 109 -11.11 -3.33 -4.29
CA SER A 109 -10.03 -4.03 -3.59
C SER A 109 -9.62 -3.26 -2.33
N ASP A 110 -9.54 -3.94 -1.19
CA ASP A 110 -9.15 -3.31 0.08
C ASP A 110 -7.69 -2.86 0.07
N ASP A 111 -6.76 -3.80 -0.17
CA ASP A 111 -5.32 -3.58 -0.08
C ASP A 111 -4.55 -3.96 -1.35
N GLY A 112 -5.25 -4.27 -2.44
CA GLY A 112 -4.64 -4.60 -3.74
C GLY A 112 -4.07 -6.01 -3.81
N ARG A 113 -4.28 -6.83 -2.76
CA ARG A 113 -3.79 -8.21 -2.70
C ARG A 113 -4.88 -9.20 -3.05
N ASP A 114 -4.49 -10.22 -3.80
CA ASP A 114 -5.32 -11.38 -4.07
C ASP A 114 -4.91 -12.52 -3.13
N TYR A 115 -5.61 -12.61 -2.00
CA TYR A 115 -5.33 -13.61 -0.97
C TYR A 115 -5.49 -15.06 -1.45
N GLN A 116 -6.36 -15.31 -2.43
CA GLN A 116 -6.55 -16.66 -2.97
C GLN A 116 -5.32 -17.04 -3.80
N LYS A 117 -4.92 -16.16 -4.70
CA LYS A 117 -3.73 -16.36 -5.52
C LYS A 117 -2.47 -16.49 -4.66
N GLU A 118 -2.29 -15.62 -3.67
CA GLU A 118 -1.16 -15.72 -2.73
C GLU A 118 -1.15 -17.03 -1.92
N ALA A 119 -2.32 -17.58 -1.60
CA ALA A 119 -2.43 -18.87 -0.92
C ALA A 119 -2.09 -20.03 -1.87
N GLU A 120 -2.58 -20.00 -3.11
CA GLU A 120 -2.26 -20.99 -4.15
C GLU A 120 -0.76 -21.01 -4.45
N ASP A 121 -0.14 -19.84 -4.64
CA ASP A 121 1.29 -19.71 -4.90
C ASP A 121 2.12 -20.26 -3.72
N ARG A 122 1.67 -20.02 -2.49
CA ARG A 122 2.32 -20.56 -1.28
C ARG A 122 2.21 -22.08 -1.20
N GLU A 123 1.07 -22.66 -1.55
CA GLU A 123 0.89 -24.12 -1.59
C GLU A 123 1.73 -24.75 -2.70
N LEU A 124 1.82 -24.10 -3.87
CA LEU A 124 2.69 -24.53 -4.96
C LEU A 124 4.17 -24.53 -4.53
N GLN A 125 4.62 -23.47 -3.88
CA GLN A 125 5.99 -23.38 -3.34
C GLN A 125 6.26 -24.48 -2.31
N ARG A 126 5.30 -24.77 -1.42
CA ARG A 126 5.43 -25.88 -0.45
C ARG A 126 5.54 -27.23 -1.15
N PHE A 127 4.70 -27.47 -2.15
CA PHE A 127 4.76 -28.68 -2.96
C PHE A 127 6.12 -28.83 -3.64
N GLN A 128 6.60 -27.79 -4.32
CA GLN A 128 7.90 -27.76 -4.99
C GLN A 128 9.05 -28.03 -4.00
N ALA A 129 9.02 -27.45 -2.80
CA ALA A 129 10.04 -27.70 -1.77
C ALA A 129 10.08 -29.17 -1.30
N ILE A 130 8.90 -29.79 -1.12
CA ILE A 130 8.80 -31.21 -0.73
C ILE A 130 9.30 -32.11 -1.87
N VAL A 131 8.89 -31.83 -3.11
CA VAL A 131 9.32 -32.59 -4.29
C VAL A 131 10.81 -32.43 -4.54
N GLY A 132 11.35 -31.22 -4.44
CA GLY A 132 12.79 -30.96 -4.56
C GLY A 132 13.62 -31.66 -3.49
N GLY A 133 13.13 -31.71 -2.24
CA GLY A 133 13.73 -32.50 -1.17
C GLY A 133 13.71 -34.00 -1.47
N TYR A 134 12.58 -34.51 -1.95
CA TYR A 134 12.42 -35.92 -2.34
C TYR A 134 13.36 -36.34 -3.47
N ILE A 135 13.49 -35.52 -4.52
CA ILE A 135 14.40 -35.76 -5.65
C ILE A 135 15.86 -35.68 -5.22
N LYS A 136 16.21 -34.74 -4.33
CA LYS A 136 17.57 -34.63 -3.79
C LYS A 136 18.00 -35.87 -3.00
N ASP A 137 17.09 -36.42 -2.20
CA ASP A 137 17.34 -37.63 -1.42
C ASP A 137 17.22 -38.91 -2.26
N ASN A 138 16.46 -38.87 -3.36
CA ASN A 138 16.25 -39.98 -4.30
C ASN A 138 16.48 -39.51 -5.75
N PRO A 139 17.74 -39.31 -6.16
CA PRO A 139 18.06 -38.83 -7.50
C PRO A 139 17.47 -39.73 -8.58
N ASP A 140 17.01 -39.11 -9.66
CA ASP A 140 16.42 -39.83 -10.78
C ASP A 140 17.46 -40.75 -11.43
N ASP A 141 17.19 -42.05 -11.36
CA ASP A 141 18.00 -43.12 -11.95
C ASP A 141 17.52 -43.47 -13.37
N GLY A 142 16.53 -42.74 -13.90
CA GLY A 142 15.95 -42.97 -15.20
C GLY A 142 15.14 -44.27 -15.28
N SER A 143 14.78 -44.90 -14.16
CA SER A 143 13.99 -46.13 -14.15
C SER A 143 12.52 -45.92 -13.77
N ASP A 144 12.22 -44.85 -13.03
CA ASP A 144 10.88 -44.56 -12.50
C ASP A 144 10.20 -43.42 -13.27
N PRO A 145 9.13 -43.70 -14.03
CA PRO A 145 8.34 -42.70 -14.73
C PRO A 145 7.78 -41.60 -13.81
N GLY A 146 7.49 -41.91 -12.54
CA GLY A 146 6.97 -40.95 -11.58
C GLY A 146 8.01 -39.91 -11.16
N LYS A 147 9.27 -40.30 -11.04
CA LYS A 147 10.37 -39.37 -10.70
C LYS A 147 10.67 -38.39 -11.83
N ARG A 148 10.58 -38.83 -13.08
CA ARG A 148 10.76 -37.94 -14.24
C ARG A 148 9.72 -36.83 -14.29
N MET A 149 8.44 -37.16 -14.07
CA MET A 149 7.37 -36.16 -14.03
C MET A 149 7.57 -35.14 -12.90
N LEU A 150 8.06 -35.60 -11.73
CA LEU A 150 8.35 -34.73 -10.60
C LEU A 150 9.55 -33.80 -10.87
N SER A 151 10.59 -34.29 -11.56
CA SER A 151 11.74 -33.47 -11.98
C SER A 151 11.35 -32.39 -13.00
N GLU A 152 10.52 -32.74 -13.99
CA GLU A 152 10.04 -31.79 -15.01
C GLU A 152 9.22 -30.63 -14.39
N LEU A 153 8.45 -30.89 -13.32
CA LEU A 153 7.66 -29.88 -12.61
C LEU A 153 8.49 -28.90 -11.76
N VAL A 154 9.72 -29.27 -11.40
CA VAL A 154 10.64 -28.41 -10.62
C VAL A 154 11.50 -27.54 -11.54
N ASP A 155 11.83 -28.03 -12.74
CA ASP A 155 12.68 -27.34 -13.71
C ASP A 155 11.94 -26.28 -14.56
N ASP A 156 10.60 -26.36 -14.69
CA ASP A 156 9.78 -25.41 -15.48
C ASP A 156 9.49 -24.11 -14.70
N GLN A 157 10.55 -23.44 -14.22
CA GLN A 157 10.42 -22.14 -13.57
C GLN A 157 10.13 -21.05 -14.60
N PRO A 158 9.06 -20.24 -14.45
CA PRO A 158 9.09 -18.90 -15.00
C PRO A 158 10.15 -18.12 -14.21
N GLU A 159 11.22 -17.71 -14.89
CA GLU A 159 12.11 -16.68 -14.36
C GLU A 159 11.24 -15.46 -14.05
N GLU A 160 11.02 -15.17 -12.77
CA GLU A 160 10.46 -13.89 -12.35
C GLU A 160 11.37 -12.81 -12.95
N GLU A 161 10.82 -11.96 -13.82
CA GLU A 161 11.49 -10.76 -14.28
C GLU A 161 11.87 -9.96 -13.03
N ASP A 162 13.16 -10.04 -12.69
CA ASP A 162 13.84 -9.22 -11.70
C ASP A 162 13.65 -7.77 -12.16
N THR A 163 12.54 -7.13 -11.78
CA THR A 163 12.39 -5.69 -11.91
C THR A 163 13.59 -5.10 -11.20
N PRO A 164 14.51 -4.40 -11.89
CA PRO A 164 15.71 -3.91 -11.26
C PRO A 164 15.28 -3.06 -10.08
N GLU A 165 15.58 -3.50 -8.85
CA GLU A 165 15.48 -2.65 -7.68
C GLU A 165 16.32 -1.41 -7.99
N GLU A 166 15.65 -0.28 -8.25
CA GLU A 166 16.29 1.02 -8.31
C GLU A 166 16.86 1.29 -6.92
N LYS A 167 18.11 0.88 -6.72
CA LYS A 167 18.89 1.24 -5.53
C LYS A 167 18.74 2.74 -5.34
N PRO A 168 18.34 3.22 -4.14
CA PRO A 168 18.16 4.64 -3.91
C PRO A 168 19.49 5.32 -4.22
N MET A 169 19.50 6.18 -5.25
CA MET A 169 20.66 6.97 -5.62
C MET A 169 20.94 7.96 -4.48
N GLY A 170 21.72 7.51 -3.50
CA GLY A 170 22.23 8.37 -2.45
C GLY A 170 23.18 9.40 -3.07
N LEU A 171 23.08 10.65 -2.58
CA LEU A 171 23.90 11.80 -2.99
C LEU A 171 25.43 11.60 -2.88
N MET A 172 25.90 10.45 -2.36
CA MET A 172 27.31 10.14 -2.13
C MET A 172 27.95 9.29 -3.24
N ALA A 173 27.23 8.98 -4.33
CA ALA A 173 27.77 8.19 -5.45
C ALA A 173 28.53 9.01 -6.50
N LYS A 174 28.64 10.33 -6.32
CA LYS A 174 29.52 11.21 -7.10
C LYS A 174 30.45 11.95 -6.14
N GLY A 175 31.58 11.33 -5.86
CA GLY A 175 32.73 11.91 -5.18
C GLY A 175 33.99 11.19 -5.64
#